data_AF-A0A420QR48-F1
#
_entry.id   AF-A0A420QR48-F1
#
_cell.length_a   1.000
_cell.length_b   1.000
_cell.length_c   1.000
_cell.angle_alpha   90.00
_cell.angle_beta   90.00
_cell.angle_gamma   90.00
#
_symmetry.space_group_name_H-M   'P 1'
#
loop_
_entity.id
_entity.type
_entity.pdbx_description
1 polymer ?
#
loop_
_entity_poly.entity_id
_entity_poly.type
_entity_poly.pdbx_seq_one_letter_code
_entity_poly.pdbx_strand_id
1 'polypeptide(L)'
;MWDQFTLIGPNGSHDCLVLDLVGPNIADIIDSHCRGDRLPSHAAKSISRQVLQGIDYLASNGIGHGDLHTRNIALEISELHLLSERDLIARLGDPEMGLVTRRDGKPLSSNIPTCIVRPSSFRHKDVQRLLSSPSIKIIDFGEAFFNHDTLNTLHTPLPVRAPEIVFGDRLNNRVDLWSTGCLVITT
;
A
#
# COMPACT_ATOMS: atom_id res chain seq x y z
N MET A 1 -13.62 4.43 -3.38
CA MET A 1 -14.22 3.08 -3.34
C MET A 1 -15.28 3.02 -4.42
N TRP A 2 -15.21 2.03 -5.31
CA TRP A 2 -16.13 1.90 -6.44
C TRP A 2 -17.31 0.99 -6.14
N ASP A 3 -17.05 -0.09 -5.40
CA ASP A 3 -18.06 -1.09 -5.06
C ASP A 3 -17.62 -1.90 -3.83
N GLN A 4 -18.58 -2.57 -3.21
CA GLN A 4 -18.37 -3.52 -2.12
C GLN A 4 -19.37 -4.68 -2.26
N PHE A 5 -18.87 -5.91 -2.17
CA PHE A 5 -19.70 -7.11 -2.24
C PHE A 5 -19.11 -8.24 -1.39
N THR A 6 -19.91 -9.28 -1.17
CA THR A 6 -19.51 -10.46 -0.40
C THR A 6 -19.47 -11.68 -1.30
N LEU A 7 -18.35 -12.41 -1.30
CA LEU A 7 -18.17 -13.67 -2.02
C LEU A 7 -18.30 -14.85 -1.07
N ILE A 8 -19.11 -15.84 -1.45
CA ILE A 8 -19.21 -17.12 -0.74
C ILE A 8 -18.27 -18.11 -1.44
N GLY A 9 -17.21 -18.49 -0.75
CA GLY A 9 -16.21 -19.45 -1.22
C GLY A 9 -16.19 -20.73 -0.39
N PRO A 10 -15.33 -21.70 -0.76
CA PRO A 10 -15.18 -22.96 -0.03
C PRO A 10 -14.67 -22.79 1.41
N ASN A 11 -14.08 -21.64 1.74
CA ASN A 11 -13.54 -21.31 3.06
C ASN A 11 -14.45 -20.38 3.88
N GLY A 12 -15.65 -20.07 3.38
CA GLY A 12 -16.61 -19.19 4.05
C GLY A 12 -16.95 -17.95 3.24
N SER A 13 -17.36 -16.90 3.95
CA SER A 13 -17.79 -15.62 3.39
C SER A 13 -16.64 -14.63 3.41
N HIS A 14 -16.43 -13.92 2.31
CA HIS A 14 -15.32 -12.97 2.13
C HIS A 14 -15.85 -11.62 1.65
N ASP A 15 -15.66 -10.58 2.46
CA ASP A 15 -15.98 -9.21 2.04
C ASP A 15 -14.90 -8.68 1.10
N CYS A 16 -15.36 -8.09 0.00
CA CYS A 16 -14.52 -7.65 -1.11
C CYS A 16 -14.75 -6.17 -1.36
N LEU A 17 -13.64 -5.42 -1.43
CA LEU A 17 -13.64 -3.99 -1.75
C LEU A 17 -13.11 -3.80 -3.18
N VAL A 18 -13.82 -3.00 -3.97
CA VAL A 18 -13.36 -2.59 -5.31
C VAL A 18 -12.79 -1.18 -5.22
N LEU A 19 -11.48 -1.08 -5.42
CA LEU A 19 -10.71 0.16 -5.30
C LEU A 19 -10.03 0.51 -6.63
N ASP A 20 -9.50 1.72 -6.73
CA ASP A 20 -8.61 2.09 -7.83
C ASP A 20 -7.41 1.17 -7.85
N LEU A 21 -7.02 0.68 -9.04
CA LEU A 21 -5.73 0.03 -9.19
C LEU A 21 -4.62 1.09 -9.10
N VAL A 22 -3.74 0.90 -8.13
CA VAL A 22 -2.54 1.72 -7.92
C VAL A 22 -1.29 0.96 -8.36
N GLY A 23 -0.20 1.69 -8.53
CA GLY A 23 1.11 1.13 -8.80
C GLY A 23 1.84 0.65 -7.55
N PRO A 24 3.15 0.38 -7.68
CA PRO A 24 3.95 -0.16 -6.59
C PRO A 24 4.01 0.82 -5.41
N ASN A 25 4.12 0.28 -4.20
CA ASN A 25 4.37 1.08 -3.01
C ASN A 25 5.81 1.61 -2.98
N ILE A 26 6.04 2.67 -2.21
CA ILE A 26 7.34 3.34 -2.15
C ILE A 26 8.44 2.42 -1.61
N ALA A 27 8.13 1.53 -0.66
CA ALA A 27 9.14 0.60 -0.14
C ALA A 27 9.65 -0.33 -1.23
N ASP A 28 8.75 -0.93 -2.03
CA ASP A 28 9.13 -1.84 -3.11
C ASP A 28 9.97 -1.13 -4.19
N ILE A 29 9.68 0.16 -4.47
CA ILE A 29 10.48 0.99 -5.37
C ILE A 29 11.89 1.23 -4.84
N ILE A 30 12.02 1.53 -3.55
CA ILE A 30 13.31 1.73 -2.92
C ILE A 30 14.12 0.42 -2.99
N ASP A 31 13.53 -0.68 -2.52
CA ASP A 31 14.16 -1.99 -2.41
C ASP A 31 14.59 -2.55 -3.78
N SER A 32 13.79 -2.32 -4.83
CA SER A 32 13.98 -2.97 -6.13
C SER A 32 14.66 -2.09 -7.20
N HIS A 33 14.59 -0.76 -7.07
CA HIS A 33 15.00 0.15 -8.16
C HIS A 33 15.93 1.27 -7.75
N CYS A 34 16.13 1.53 -6.45
CA CYS A 34 16.93 2.66 -5.99
C CYS A 34 18.31 2.21 -5.50
N ARG A 35 19.37 2.68 -6.17
CA ARG A 35 20.75 2.43 -5.71
C ARG A 35 21.02 3.27 -4.46
N GLY A 36 21.30 2.61 -3.33
CA GLY A 36 21.58 3.27 -2.06
C GLY A 36 20.35 3.53 -1.19
N ASP A 37 19.29 2.75 -1.40
CA ASP A 37 18.11 2.64 -0.53
C ASP A 37 17.38 3.97 -0.29
N ARG A 38 17.40 4.86 -1.29
CA ARG A 38 16.76 6.19 -1.25
C ARG A 38 16.21 6.61 -2.61
N LEU A 39 15.09 7.31 -2.60
CA LEU A 39 14.50 7.93 -3.78
C LEU A 39 15.37 9.10 -4.28
N PRO A 40 15.25 9.46 -5.56
CA PRO A 40 15.76 10.73 -6.06
C PRO A 40 15.16 11.91 -5.27
N SER A 41 16.00 12.88 -4.91
CA SER A 41 15.60 13.99 -4.02
C SER A 41 14.39 14.79 -4.50
N HIS A 42 14.21 14.96 -5.80
CA HIS A 42 13.02 15.62 -6.37
C HIS A 42 11.74 14.81 -6.15
N ALA A 43 11.82 13.49 -6.33
CA ALA A 43 10.70 12.57 -6.12
C ALA A 43 10.34 12.50 -4.63
N ALA A 44 11.33 12.32 -3.75
CA ALA A 44 11.16 12.33 -2.30
C ALA A 44 10.42 13.59 -1.81
N LYS A 45 10.86 14.77 -2.27
CA LYS A 45 10.19 16.05 -1.95
C LYS A 45 8.75 16.12 -2.45
N SER A 46 8.50 15.69 -3.69
CA SER A 46 7.17 15.72 -4.28
C SER A 46 6.21 14.76 -3.56
N ILE A 47 6.67 13.55 -3.24
CA ILE A 47 5.92 12.53 -2.51
C ILE A 47 5.63 13.02 -1.09
N SER A 48 6.64 13.52 -0.38
CA SER A 48 6.49 14.08 0.99
C SER A 48 5.43 15.17 1.05
N ARG A 49 5.43 16.08 0.08
CA ARG A 49 4.41 17.13 -0.03
C ARG A 49 3.01 16.55 -0.22
N GLN A 50 2.84 15.55 -1.09
CA GLN A 50 1.55 14.92 -1.33
C GLN A 50 1.05 14.11 -0.13
N VAL A 51 1.94 13.41 0.58
CA VAL A 51 1.60 12.72 1.82
C VAL A 51 1.08 13.73 2.85
N LEU A 52 1.79 14.84 3.05
CA LEU A 52 1.35 15.93 3.94
C LEU A 52 -0.03 16.48 3.55
N GLN A 53 -0.27 16.70 2.26
CA GLN A 53 -1.59 17.14 1.76
C GLN A 53 -2.68 16.11 2.04
N GLY A 54 -2.38 14.82 1.85
CA GLY A 54 -3.32 13.72 2.11
C GLY A 54 -3.67 13.62 3.60
N ILE A 55 -2.68 13.65 4.49
CA ILE A 55 -2.95 13.58 5.93
C ILE A 55 -3.61 14.84 6.47
N ASP A 56 -3.33 16.03 5.92
CA ASP A 56 -4.02 17.28 6.27
C ASP A 56 -5.52 17.19 5.91
N TYR A 57 -5.82 16.62 4.74
CA TYR A 57 -7.19 16.34 4.33
C TYR A 57 -7.88 15.34 5.28
N LEU A 58 -7.24 14.22 5.61
CA LEU A 58 -7.78 13.24 6.56
C LEU A 58 -8.01 13.87 7.94
N ALA A 59 -7.03 14.60 8.45
CA ALA A 59 -7.10 15.26 9.74
C ALA A 59 -8.23 16.29 9.81
N SER A 60 -8.44 17.06 8.74
CA SER A 60 -9.54 18.02 8.60
C SER A 60 -10.92 17.36 8.61
N ASN A 61 -11.00 16.08 8.22
CA ASN A 61 -12.21 15.26 8.30
C ASN A 61 -12.29 14.42 9.58
N GLY A 62 -11.39 14.65 10.54
CA GLY A 62 -11.37 13.95 11.82
C GLY A 62 -10.91 12.50 11.72
N ILE A 63 -10.17 12.14 10.68
CA ILE A 63 -9.66 10.80 10.42
C ILE A 63 -8.15 10.78 10.68
N GLY A 64 -7.68 9.77 11.42
CA GLY A 64 -6.28 9.36 11.47
C GLY A 64 -6.10 8.09 10.64
N HIS A 65 -4.99 7.99 9.91
CA HIS A 65 -4.62 6.79 9.16
C HIS A 65 -4.13 5.68 10.10
N GLY A 66 -3.33 6.02 11.12
CA GLY A 66 -2.92 5.09 12.17
C GLY A 66 -1.81 4.10 11.79
N ASP A 67 -1.61 3.82 10.50
CA ASP A 67 -0.53 2.96 10.01
C ASP A 67 0.26 3.56 8.83
N LEU A 68 0.73 4.80 8.96
CA LEU A 68 1.39 5.48 7.85
C LEU A 68 2.86 5.06 7.70
N HIS A 69 3.23 4.48 6.57
CA HIS A 69 4.62 4.14 6.22
C HIS A 69 4.80 3.95 4.70
N THR A 70 6.04 3.78 4.23
CA THR A 70 6.36 3.66 2.80
C THR A 70 5.64 2.52 2.06
N ARG A 71 5.23 1.43 2.74
CA ARG A 71 4.39 0.38 2.12
C ARG A 71 2.91 0.76 1.92
N ASN A 72 2.42 1.80 2.62
CA ASN A 72 1.04 2.30 2.54
C ASN A 72 0.95 3.59 1.71
N ILE A 73 2.03 3.94 1.02
CA ILE A 73 2.06 4.99 -0.01
C ILE A 73 2.32 4.32 -1.35
N ALA A 74 1.38 4.42 -2.28
CA ALA A 74 1.50 3.85 -3.61
C ALA A 74 1.63 4.92 -4.69
N LEU A 75 2.44 4.67 -5.72
CA LEU A 75 2.48 5.51 -6.91
C LEU A 75 1.20 5.31 -7.72
N GLU A 76 0.56 6.38 -8.13
CA GLU A 76 -0.56 6.30 -9.07
C GLU A 76 -0.04 6.00 -10.48
N ILE A 77 -0.72 5.08 -11.17
CA ILE A 77 -0.46 4.84 -12.60
C ILE A 77 -1.44 5.69 -13.39
N SER A 78 -0.99 6.86 -13.83
CA SER A 78 -1.75 7.69 -14.76
C SER A 78 -2.11 6.88 -16.01
N GLU A 79 -3.32 7.10 -16.55
CA GLU A 79 -3.83 6.46 -17.77
C GLU A 79 -4.21 4.98 -17.64
N LEU A 80 -4.22 4.40 -16.43
CA LEU A 80 -4.52 2.98 -16.30
C LEU A 80 -5.94 2.61 -16.78
N HIS A 81 -6.92 3.51 -16.59
CA HIS A 81 -8.27 3.36 -17.16
C HIS A 81 -8.31 3.40 -18.70
N LEU A 82 -7.25 3.88 -19.34
CA LEU A 82 -7.11 3.90 -20.80
C LEU A 82 -6.42 2.65 -21.34
N LEU A 83 -5.82 1.83 -20.48
CA LEU A 83 -5.16 0.60 -20.89
C LEU A 83 -6.18 -0.52 -21.03
N SER A 84 -6.14 -1.21 -22.17
CA SER A 84 -6.80 -2.50 -22.28
C SER A 84 -6.08 -3.53 -21.39
N GLU A 85 -6.78 -4.60 -20.99
CA GLU A 85 -6.17 -5.72 -20.27
C GLU A 85 -4.94 -6.26 -21.02
N ARG A 86 -5.01 -6.32 -22.35
CA ARG A 86 -3.90 -6.73 -23.20
C ARG A 86 -2.69 -5.80 -23.08
N ASP A 87 -2.90 -4.48 -23.03
CA ASP A 87 -1.81 -3.51 -22.90
C ASP A 87 -1.20 -3.56 -21.49
N LEU A 88 -2.01 -3.83 -20.47
CA LEU A 88 -1.55 -4.04 -19.11
C LEU A 88 -0.65 -5.28 -19.01
N ILE A 89 -1.09 -6.41 -19.57
CA ILE A 89 -0.30 -7.64 -19.64
C ILE A 89 0.98 -7.42 -20.47
N ALA A 90 0.91 -6.72 -21.61
CA ALA A 90 2.10 -6.40 -22.41
C ALA A 90 3.11 -5.50 -21.66
N ARG A 91 2.65 -4.72 -20.67
CA ARG A 91 3.51 -3.90 -19.82
C ARG A 91 4.12 -4.70 -18.66
N LEU A 92 3.32 -5.50 -17.96
CA LEU A 92 3.71 -6.24 -16.75
C LEU A 92 4.34 -7.61 -17.04
N GLY A 93 4.13 -8.15 -18.24
CA GLY A 93 4.44 -9.53 -18.60
C GLY A 93 3.26 -10.47 -18.36
N ASP A 94 3.33 -11.66 -18.96
CA ASP A 94 2.36 -12.71 -18.70
C ASP A 94 2.41 -13.14 -17.22
N PRO A 95 1.26 -13.41 -16.59
CA PRO A 95 1.21 -13.83 -15.20
C PRO A 95 1.93 -15.17 -15.01
N GLU A 96 2.93 -15.17 -14.15
CA GLU A 96 3.66 -16.39 -13.80
C GLU A 96 2.88 -17.19 -12.75
N MET A 97 2.42 -18.38 -13.14
CA MET A 97 1.67 -19.27 -12.26
C MET A 97 2.55 -20.42 -11.74
N GLY A 98 2.39 -20.75 -10.46
CA GLY A 98 2.95 -21.95 -9.84
C GLY A 98 1.85 -22.89 -9.38
N LEU A 99 2.00 -24.19 -9.63
CA LEU A 99 1.09 -25.20 -9.10
C LEU A 99 1.33 -25.41 -7.60
N VAL A 100 0.24 -25.42 -6.83
CA VAL A 100 0.30 -25.78 -5.42
C VAL A 100 0.31 -27.30 -5.32
N THR A 101 1.29 -27.84 -4.61
CA THR A 101 1.39 -29.27 -4.34
C THR A 101 1.65 -29.50 -2.86
N ARG A 102 1.15 -30.62 -2.33
CA ARG A 102 1.46 -31.00 -0.96
C ARG A 102 2.83 -31.66 -0.91
N ARG A 103 3.60 -31.37 0.15
CA ARG A 103 4.90 -32.00 0.39
C ARG A 103 4.82 -33.52 0.56
N ASP A 104 3.68 -34.04 1.00
CA ASP A 104 3.43 -35.48 1.17
C ASP A 104 2.90 -36.17 -0.10
N GLY A 105 2.78 -35.46 -1.22
CA GLY A 105 2.30 -36.00 -2.50
C GLY A 105 0.81 -36.34 -2.55
N LYS A 106 0.05 -36.09 -1.48
CA LYS A 106 -1.39 -36.35 -1.45
C LYS A 106 -2.17 -35.30 -2.27
N PRO A 107 -3.42 -35.60 -2.66
CA PRO A 107 -4.30 -34.62 -3.28
C PRO A 107 -4.55 -33.41 -2.37
N LEU A 108 -4.70 -32.23 -2.98
CA LEU A 108 -5.17 -31.03 -2.30
C LEU A 108 -6.63 -31.21 -1.87
N SER A 109 -6.99 -30.60 -0.74
CA SER A 109 -8.41 -30.47 -0.37
C SER A 109 -9.07 -29.38 -1.24
N SER A 110 -10.39 -29.42 -1.32
CA SER A 110 -11.22 -28.43 -2.05
C SER A 110 -11.03 -26.98 -1.58
N ASN A 111 -10.45 -26.81 -0.40
CA ASN A 111 -10.30 -25.53 0.29
C ASN A 111 -8.96 -24.86 -0.01
N ILE A 112 -8.06 -25.54 -0.73
CA ILE A 112 -6.73 -25.04 -1.07
C ILE A 112 -6.70 -24.69 -2.57
N PRO A 113 -6.27 -23.47 -2.95
CA PRO A 113 -6.07 -23.10 -4.34
C PRO A 113 -5.12 -24.07 -5.05
N THR A 114 -5.42 -24.41 -6.31
CA THR A 114 -4.60 -25.32 -7.12
C THR A 114 -3.38 -24.62 -7.73
N CYS A 115 -3.44 -23.30 -7.88
CA CYS A 115 -2.34 -22.48 -8.37
C CYS A 115 -2.18 -21.21 -7.52
N ILE A 116 -0.97 -20.64 -7.60
CA ILE A 116 -0.63 -19.32 -7.10
C ILE A 116 -0.07 -18.50 -8.26
N VAL A 117 -0.33 -17.20 -8.24
CA VAL A 117 0.23 -16.25 -9.21
C VAL A 117 1.34 -15.47 -8.53
N ARG A 118 2.53 -15.38 -9.15
CA ARG A 118 3.60 -14.54 -8.62
C ARG A 118 3.28 -13.06 -8.83
N PRO A 119 3.63 -12.17 -7.89
CA PRO A 119 3.50 -10.74 -8.09
C PRO A 119 4.30 -10.28 -9.32
N SER A 120 3.66 -9.55 -10.22
CA SER A 120 4.35 -8.90 -11.34
C SER A 120 5.23 -7.76 -10.83
N SER A 121 6.38 -7.56 -11.48
CA SER A 121 7.30 -6.47 -11.14
C SER A 121 7.29 -5.38 -12.22
N PHE A 122 7.32 -4.12 -11.79
CA PHE A 122 7.46 -3.01 -12.71
C PHE A 122 8.88 -2.96 -13.27
N ARG A 123 9.00 -2.78 -14.59
CA ARG A 123 10.30 -2.61 -15.24
C ARG A 123 10.92 -1.28 -14.79
N HIS A 124 12.24 -1.26 -14.69
CA HIS A 124 12.98 -0.07 -14.25
C HIS A 124 12.62 1.22 -15.03
N LYS A 125 12.41 1.12 -16.35
CA LYS A 125 11.99 2.26 -17.18
C LYS A 125 10.60 2.81 -16.81
N ASP A 126 9.69 1.93 -16.42
CA ASP A 126 8.32 2.31 -16.07
C ASP A 126 8.33 3.00 -14.70
N VAL A 127 9.13 2.50 -13.75
CA VAL A 127 9.38 3.15 -12.46
C VAL A 127 10.03 4.53 -12.62
N GLN A 128 11.05 4.66 -13.45
CA GLN A 128 11.70 5.96 -13.71
C GLN A 128 10.71 6.99 -14.27
N ARG A 129 9.77 6.57 -15.13
CA ARG A 129 8.70 7.45 -15.63
C ARG A 129 7.79 7.89 -14.48
N LEU A 130 7.34 6.97 -13.63
CA LEU A 130 6.49 7.31 -12.47
C LEU A 130 7.20 8.28 -11.51
N LEU A 131 8.50 8.07 -11.24
CA LEU A 131 9.26 8.91 -10.33
C LEU A 131 9.62 10.29 -10.89
N SER A 132 9.57 10.49 -12.22
CA SER A 132 9.89 11.78 -12.84
C SER A 132 8.87 12.88 -12.54
N SER A 133 7.62 12.50 -12.32
CA SER A 133 6.53 13.37 -11.86
C SER A 133 5.54 12.55 -11.04
N PRO A 134 5.91 12.17 -9.80
CA PRO A 134 5.14 11.19 -9.04
C PRO A 134 3.81 11.77 -8.61
N SER A 135 2.75 11.00 -8.85
CA SER A 135 1.45 11.14 -8.18
C SER A 135 1.33 9.96 -7.20
N ILE A 136 0.82 10.18 -6.00
CA ILE A 136 0.67 9.13 -4.98
C ILE A 136 -0.76 9.01 -4.49
N LYS A 137 -1.08 7.83 -3.95
CA LYS A 137 -2.24 7.60 -3.11
C LYS A 137 -1.80 7.02 -1.76
N ILE A 138 -2.39 7.54 -0.69
CA ILE A 138 -2.37 6.88 0.63
C ILE A 138 -3.36 5.72 0.53
N ILE A 139 -2.90 4.52 0.86
CA ILE A 139 -3.67 3.28 0.75
C ILE A 139 -3.70 2.57 2.10
N ASP A 140 -4.54 1.54 2.20
CA ASP A 140 -4.69 0.68 3.38
C ASP A 140 -5.16 1.41 4.64
N PHE A 141 -6.47 1.67 4.68
CA PHE A 141 -7.15 2.26 5.82
C PHE A 141 -7.62 1.21 6.84
N GLY A 142 -7.03 0.00 6.86
CA GLY A 142 -7.43 -1.06 7.79
C GLY A 142 -7.25 -0.69 9.27
N GLU A 143 -6.29 0.18 9.56
CA GLU A 143 -5.97 0.69 10.91
C GLU A 143 -6.44 2.14 11.12
N ALA A 144 -7.21 2.68 10.18
CA ALA A 144 -7.69 4.05 10.25
C ALA A 144 -8.78 4.20 11.33
N PHE A 145 -8.86 5.40 11.89
CA PHE A 145 -9.72 5.69 13.02
C PHE A 145 -10.25 7.12 12.98
N PHE A 146 -11.33 7.37 13.70
CA PHE A 146 -11.86 8.70 13.91
C PHE A 146 -11.33 9.31 15.21
N ASN A 147 -11.18 10.63 15.24
CA ASN A 147 -10.68 11.37 16.42
C ASN A 147 -11.51 11.19 17.70
N HIS A 148 -12.74 10.68 17.59
CA HIS A 148 -13.62 10.39 18.73
C HIS A 148 -13.52 8.94 19.20
N ASP A 149 -12.77 8.08 18.51
CA ASP A 149 -12.55 6.70 18.91
C ASP A 149 -11.69 6.64 20.18
N THR A 150 -12.03 5.70 21.06
CA THR A 150 -11.25 5.43 22.27
C THR A 150 -10.25 4.32 21.98
N LEU A 151 -9.09 4.71 21.47
CA LEU A 151 -8.03 3.79 21.09
C LEU A 151 -7.01 3.65 22.22
N ASN A 152 -6.69 2.40 22.56
CA ASN A 152 -5.64 2.08 23.52
C ASN A 152 -4.28 1.85 22.84
N THR A 153 -4.26 1.51 21.55
CA THR A 153 -3.03 1.26 20.79
C THR A 153 -3.29 1.36 19.29
N LEU A 154 -2.20 1.43 18.52
CA LEU A 154 -2.18 1.34 17.06
C LEU A 154 -1.09 0.35 16.65
N HIS A 155 -1.33 -0.37 15.56
CA HIS A 155 -0.39 -1.40 15.07
C HIS A 155 0.74 -0.84 14.19
N THR A 156 0.90 0.49 14.12
CA THR A 156 1.99 1.17 13.40
C THR A 156 3.35 0.52 13.70
N PRO A 157 4.16 0.15 12.69
CA PRO A 157 5.47 -0.45 12.90
C PRO A 157 6.40 0.38 13.79
N LEU A 158 7.19 -0.31 14.63
CA LEU A 158 8.09 0.33 15.60
C LEU A 158 8.98 1.45 15.02
N PRO A 159 9.57 1.33 13.81
CA PRO A 159 10.46 2.37 13.28
C PRO A 159 9.79 3.72 13.00
N VAL A 160 8.47 3.74 12.85
CA VAL A 160 7.68 4.95 12.55
C VAL A 160 6.65 5.26 13.62
N ARG A 161 6.65 4.51 14.73
CA ARG A 161 5.64 4.62 15.79
C ARG A 161 5.82 5.91 16.57
N ALA A 162 4.73 6.64 16.73
CA ALA A 162 4.69 7.87 17.52
C ALA A 162 4.93 7.59 19.02
N PRO A 163 5.63 8.48 19.74
CA PRO A 163 5.96 8.28 21.15
C PRO A 163 4.72 8.16 22.04
N GLU A 164 3.63 8.88 21.77
CA GLU A 164 2.37 8.79 22.51
C GLU A 164 1.78 7.37 22.50
N ILE A 165 2.00 6.59 21.44
CA ILE A 165 1.59 5.18 21.37
C ILE A 165 2.43 4.32 22.33
N VAL A 166 3.73 4.63 22.44
CA VAL A 166 4.67 3.92 23.31
C VAL A 166 4.40 4.22 24.79
N PHE A 167 4.08 5.48 25.10
CA PHE A 167 3.82 5.93 26.47
C PHE A 167 2.37 5.70 26.92
N GLY A 168 1.47 5.31 26.03
CA GLY A 168 0.06 5.08 26.35
C GLY A 168 -0.72 6.38 26.57
N ASP A 169 -0.29 7.47 25.92
CA ASP A 169 -0.97 8.75 25.95
C ASP A 169 -2.20 8.75 25.02
N ARG A 170 -3.01 9.80 25.11
CA ARG A 170 -4.20 9.95 24.27
C ARG A 170 -3.83 10.05 22.80
N LEU A 171 -4.31 9.09 22.01
CA LEU A 171 -4.12 9.04 20.57
C LEU A 171 -5.06 10.00 19.84
N ASN A 172 -4.56 10.58 18.76
CA ASN A 172 -5.31 11.39 17.79
C ASN A 172 -4.56 11.39 16.45
N ASN A 173 -5.13 11.99 15.41
CA ASN A 173 -4.53 12.07 14.07
C ASN A 173 -3.08 12.61 13.98
N ARG A 174 -2.54 13.24 15.03
CA ARG A 174 -1.13 13.71 15.04
C ARG A 174 -0.10 12.58 15.03
N VAL A 175 -0.50 11.35 15.36
CA VAL A 175 0.37 10.17 15.18
C VAL A 175 0.86 10.06 13.74
N ASP A 176 0.03 10.44 12.75
CA ASP A 176 0.40 10.39 11.34
C ASP A 176 1.40 11.48 10.95
N LEU A 177 1.44 12.62 11.67
CA LEU A 177 2.47 13.64 11.47
C LEU A 177 3.85 13.12 11.90
N TRP A 178 3.91 12.39 13.02
CA TRP A 178 5.14 11.74 13.45
C TRP A 178 5.61 10.70 12.43
N SER A 179 4.70 9.81 12.03
CA SER A 179 4.98 8.78 11.01
C SER A 179 5.43 9.40 9.69
N THR A 180 4.82 10.51 9.27
CA THR A 180 5.25 11.29 8.10
C THR A 180 6.66 11.83 8.27
N GLY A 181 6.99 12.41 9.44
CA GLY A 181 8.34 12.87 9.73
C GLY A 181 9.40 11.77 9.58
N CYS A 182 9.09 10.57 10.07
CA CYS A 182 9.95 9.40 9.89
C CYS A 182 10.05 8.99 8.41
N LEU A 183 8.92 8.96 7.69
CA LEU A 183 8.86 8.63 6.28
C LEU A 183 9.78 9.53 5.44
N VAL A 184 9.71 10.86 5.63
CA VAL A 184 10.52 11.83 4.89
C VAL A 184 12.03 11.59 5.03
N ILE A 185 12.48 11.10 6.18
CA ILE A 185 13.91 10.79 6.43
C ILE A 185 14.34 9.50 5.72
N THR A 186 13.42 8.54 5.62
CA THR A 186 13.64 7.21 5.05
C THR A 186 13.44 7.15 3.53
N THR A 187 12.70 8.09 2.95
CA THR A 187 12.53 8.22 1.49
C THR A 187 13.72 8.84 0.79
#